data_AF-A0A3C0G707-F1
#
_entry.id   AF-A0A3C0G707-F1
#
_cell.length_a   1.000
_cell.length_b   1.000
_cell.length_c   1.000
_cell.angle_alpha   90.00
_cell.angle_beta   90.00
_cell.angle_gamma   90.00
#
_symmetry.space_group_name_H-M   'P 1'
#
loop_
_entity.id
_entity.type
_entity.pdbx_description
1 polymer ?
#
loop_
_entity_poly.entity_id
_entity_poly.type
_entity_poly.pdbx_seq_one_letter_code
_entity_poly.pdbx_strand_id
1 'polypeptide(L)'
;MSFIGKPVYKVWATNALRFGNVAEEKTENGRKYVRVDWKDDTAYQMDVKRVTELRNINYDSNHEWDYVGNIKIFDPSKMISTLTKLC
;
A
#
# COMPACT_ATOMS: atom_id res chain seq x y z
N MET A 1 -2.70 12.15 15.01
CA MET A 1 -3.78 11.40 14.32
C MET A 1 -3.29 10.02 13.97
N SER A 2 -4.07 8.99 14.30
CA SER A 2 -3.78 7.60 13.93
C SER A 2 -4.27 7.30 12.52
N PHE A 3 -3.54 6.44 11.81
CA PHE A 3 -3.94 5.95 10.49
C PHE A 3 -4.56 4.54 10.54
N ILE A 4 -4.50 3.86 11.69
CA ILE A 4 -5.01 2.49 11.87
C ILE A 4 -6.48 2.42 11.43
N GLY A 5 -6.80 1.37 10.66
CA GLY A 5 -8.14 1.10 10.11
C GLY A 5 -8.52 1.97 8.92
N LYS A 6 -7.71 2.96 8.51
CA LYS A 6 -8.03 3.78 7.34
C LYS A 6 -7.77 3.00 6.06
N PRO A 7 -8.70 3.05 5.08
CA PRO A 7 -8.43 2.53 3.75
C PRO A 7 -7.41 3.44 3.06
N VAL A 8 -6.46 2.82 2.37
CA VAL A 8 -5.36 3.48 1.69
C VAL A 8 -5.11 2.83 0.33
N TYR A 9 -4.47 3.58 -0.55
CA TYR A 9 -3.96 3.05 -1.81
C TYR A 9 -2.54 3.56 -2.09
N LYS A 10 -1.84 2.81 -2.93
CA LYS A 10 -0.49 3.13 -3.43
C LYS A 10 -0.38 2.71 -4.88
N VAL A 11 0.37 3.48 -5.66
CA VAL A 11 0.77 3.07 -7.01
C VAL A 11 2.11 2.35 -6.89
N TRP A 12 2.16 1.11 -7.36
CA TRP A 12 3.36 0.31 -7.51
C TRP A 12 3.81 0.27 -8.97
N ALA A 13 5.12 0.32 -9.18
CA ALA A 13 5.75 0.35 -10.49
C ALA A 13 5.08 1.40 -11.42
N THR A 14 4.79 1.02 -12.66
CA THR A 14 4.29 1.96 -13.66
C THR A 14 2.83 2.34 -13.43
N ASN A 15 1.94 1.40 -13.08
CA ASN A 15 0.49 1.66 -12.99
C ASN A 15 -0.29 0.67 -12.10
N ALA A 16 0.38 -0.15 -11.27
CA ALA A 16 -0.33 -1.14 -10.46
C ALA A 16 -0.89 -0.47 -9.20
N LEU A 17 -2.21 -0.29 -9.14
CA LEU A 17 -2.87 0.21 -7.94
C LEU A 17 -2.99 -0.91 -6.91
N ARG A 18 -2.50 -0.64 -5.70
CA ARG A 18 -2.62 -1.50 -4.53
C ARG A 18 -3.58 -0.82 -3.56
N PHE A 19 -4.52 -1.57 -3.00
CA PHE A 19 -5.49 -1.08 -2.02
C PHE A 19 -5.41 -1.91 -0.75
N GLY A 20 -5.62 -1.28 0.41
CA GLY A 20 -5.57 -1.99 1.67
C GLY A 20 -6.02 -1.14 2.84
N ASN A 21 -5.99 -1.72 4.03
CA ASN A 21 -6.27 -1.02 5.28
C ASN A 21 -5.02 -0.96 6.15
N VAL A 22 -4.79 0.17 6.82
CA VAL A 22 -3.67 0.26 7.75
C VAL A 22 -3.92 -0.65 8.94
N ALA A 23 -3.05 -1.65 9.13
CA ALA A 23 -3.10 -2.59 10.24
C ALA A 23 -2.28 -2.09 11.44
N GLU A 24 -1.10 -1.53 11.19
CA GLU A 24 -0.20 -1.04 12.24
C GLU A 24 0.41 0.31 11.85
N GLU A 25 0.81 1.10 12.85
CA GLU A 25 1.58 2.32 12.64
C GLU A 25 2.75 2.38 13.62
N LYS A 26 3.89 2.89 13.16
CA LYS A 26 5.05 3.17 14.01
C LYS A 26 5.68 4.51 13.65
N THR A 27 6.42 5.09 14.59
CA THR A 27 7.19 6.31 14.36
C THR A 27 8.65 6.03 14.65
N GLU A 28 9.51 6.25 13.65
CA GLU A 28 10.96 6.06 13.75
C GLU A 28 11.65 7.30 13.19
N ASN A 29 12.61 7.86 13.93
CA ASN A 29 13.38 9.05 13.52
C ASN A 29 12.52 10.23 13.04
N GLY A 30 11.39 10.49 13.72
CA GLY A 30 10.45 11.55 13.37
C GLY A 30 9.61 11.28 12.11
N ARG A 31 9.76 10.11 11.48
CA ARG A 31 8.96 9.68 10.32
C ARG A 31 7.94 8.64 10.76
N LYS A 32 6.72 8.79 10.25
CA LYS A 32 5.65 7.81 10.48
C LYS A 32 5.64 6.78 9.35
N TYR A 33 5.59 5.52 9.76
CA TYR A 33 5.46 4.36 8.89
C TYR A 33 4.19 3.61 9.24
N VAL A 34 3.61 2.93 8.26
CA VAL A 34 2.43 2.11 8.44
C VAL A 34 2.65 0.73 7.82
N ARG A 35 2.05 -0.28 8.44
CA ARG A 35 1.88 -1.58 7.82
C ARG A 35 0.47 -1.65 7.27
N VAL A 36 0.34 -1.99 6.00
CA VAL A 36 -0.93 -2.06 5.30
C VAL A 36 -1.26 -3.52 5.01
N ASP A 37 -2.47 -3.93 5.40
CA ASP A 37 -3.07 -5.19 4.98
C ASP A 37 -3.64 -5.00 3.57
N TRP A 38 -2.77 -5.21 2.58
CA TRP A 38 -3.07 -5.09 1.16
C TRP A 38 -4.05 -6.18 0.71
N LYS A 39 -5.08 -5.80 -0.04
CA LYS A 39 -6.15 -6.69 -0.55
C LYS A 39 -5.99 -6.92 -2.03
N ASP A 40 -6.23 -8.18 -2.45
CA ASP A 40 -6.20 -8.66 -3.84
C ASP A 40 -4.91 -8.29 -4.61
N ASP A 41 -3.79 -8.25 -3.89
CA ASP A 41 -2.52 -7.69 -4.34
C ASP A 41 -1.63 -8.69 -5.10
N THR A 42 -2.27 -9.51 -5.94
CA THR A 42 -1.63 -10.64 -6.62
C THR A 42 -0.52 -10.21 -7.59
N ALA A 43 -0.73 -9.12 -8.33
CA ALA A 43 0.27 -8.57 -9.26
C ALA A 43 1.56 -8.18 -8.54
N TYR A 44 1.45 -7.56 -7.36
CA TYR A 44 2.60 -7.24 -6.54
C TYR A 44 3.30 -8.50 -6.03
N GLN A 45 2.54 -9.45 -5.48
CA GLN A 45 3.09 -10.69 -4.95
C GLN A 45 3.86 -11.50 -6.01
N MET A 46 3.34 -11.58 -7.23
CA MET A 46 4.02 -12.25 -8.34
C MET A 46 5.32 -11.54 -8.73
N ASP A 47 5.30 -10.20 -8.79
CA ASP A 47 6.50 -9.43 -9.13
C ASP A 47 7.58 -9.52 -8.06
N VAL A 48 7.20 -9.43 -6.78
CA VAL A 48 8.11 -9.63 -5.65
C VAL A 48 8.72 -11.02 -5.69
N LYS A 49 7.90 -12.07 -5.81
CA LYS A 49 8.37 -13.46 -5.88
C LYS A 49 9.41 -13.64 -6.98
N ARG A 50 9.12 -13.13 -8.18
CA ARG A 50 10.03 -13.18 -9.33
C ARG A 50 11.36 -12.49 -9.01
N VAL A 51 11.33 -11.29 -8.43
CA VAL A 51 12.55 -10.53 -8.10
C VAL A 51 13.36 -11.22 -7.00
N THR A 52 12.70 -11.80 -6.00
CA THR A 52 13.37 -12.45 -4.87
C THR A 52 14.03 -13.76 -5.28
N GLU A 53 13.38 -14.54 -6.16
CA GLU A 53 13.96 -15.74 -6.76
C GLU A 53 15.19 -15.40 -7.61
N LEU A 54 15.09 -14.36 -8.46
CA LEU A 54 16.20 -13.91 -9.30
C LEU A 54 17.40 -13.39 -8.50
N ARG A 55 17.17 -12.82 -7.32
CA ARG A 55 18.21 -12.25 -6.46
C ARG A 55 18.66 -13.21 -5.35
N ASN A 56 18.05 -14.38 -5.23
CA ASN A 56 18.26 -15.35 -4.16
C ASN A 56 18.15 -14.73 -2.75
N ILE A 57 17.09 -13.93 -2.54
CA ILE A 57 16.82 -13.22 -1.27
C ILE A 57 15.60 -13.85 -0.60
N ASN A 58 15.68 -14.13 0.70
CA ASN A 58 14.50 -14.41 1.51
C ASN A 58 13.75 -13.12 1.80
N TYR A 59 12.59 -12.97 1.16
CA TYR A 59 11.70 -11.84 1.39
C TYR A 59 10.65 -12.19 2.44
N ASP A 60 10.50 -11.29 3.41
CA ASP A 60 9.50 -11.40 4.46
C ASP A 60 8.45 -10.30 4.30
N SER A 61 7.27 -10.69 3.82
CA SER A 61 6.11 -9.81 3.64
C SER A 61 5.61 -9.19 4.94
N ASN A 62 5.88 -9.81 6.10
CA ASN A 62 5.41 -9.31 7.39
C ASN A 62 6.16 -8.06 7.85
N HIS A 63 7.29 -7.75 7.21
CA HIS A 63 8.15 -6.61 7.51
C HIS A 63 8.00 -5.44 6.52
N GLU A 64 6.97 -5.45 5.66
CA GLU A 64 6.69 -4.33 4.78
C GLU A 64 6.12 -3.12 5.54
N TRP A 65 6.98 -2.14 5.78
CA TRP A 65 6.60 -0.85 6.34
C TRP A 65 6.65 0.23 5.25
N ASP A 66 5.51 0.88 5.01
CA ASP A 66 5.40 1.98 4.07
C ASP A 66 5.51 3.32 4.79
N TYR A 67 6.34 4.21 4.26
CA TYR A 67 6.35 5.60 4.71
C TYR A 67 5.01 6.27 4.39
N VAL A 68 4.42 6.98 5.36
CA VAL A 68 3.10 7.61 5.20
C VAL A 68 3.04 8.59 4.02
N GLY A 69 4.15 9.22 3.62
CA GLY A 69 4.16 10.10 2.45
C GLY A 69 3.97 9.38 1.11
N ASN A 70 4.19 8.06 1.05
CA ASN A 70 4.06 7.25 -0.17
C ASN A 70 2.70 6.56 -0.30
N ILE A 71 1.84 6.63 0.72
CA ILE A 71 0.49 6.10 0.69
C ILE A 71 -0.53 7.25 0.61
N LYS A 72 -1.67 6.97 -0.02
CA LYS A 72 -2.78 7.91 -0.13
C LYS A 72 -3.96 7.38 0.65
N ILE A 73 -4.58 8.21 1.48
CA ILE A 73 -5.86 7.86 2.11
C ILE A 73 -6.89 7.71 1.00
N PHE A 74 -7.58 6.58 1.02
CA PHE A 74 -8.63 6.28 0.06
C PHE A 74 -9.97 6.76 0.61
N ASP A 75 -10.68 7.57 -0.17
CA ASP A 75 -12.05 7.98 0.10
C ASP A 75 -12.91 7.50 -1.07
N PRO A 76 -13.61 6.35 -0.92
CA PRO A 76 -14.40 5.77 -2.00
C PRO A 76 -15.46 6.74 -2.52
N SER A 77 -16.16 7.44 -1.62
CA SER A 77 -17.24 8.37 -1.97
C SER A 77 -16.73 9.52 -2.83
N LYS A 78 -15.59 10.12 -2.43
CA LYS A 78 -14.94 11.17 -3.22
C LYS A 78 -14.44 10.67 -4.57
N MET A 79 -13.88 9.46 -4.62
CA MET A 79 -13.40 8.89 -5.88
C MET A 79 -14.56 8.60 -6.84
N ILE A 80 -15.62 7.94 -6.37
CA ILE A 80 -16.83 7.67 -7.16
C ILE A 80 -17.42 8.98 -7.69
N SER A 81 -17.59 9.99 -6.84
CA SER A 81 -18.10 11.31 -7.25
C SER A 81 -17.22 12.00 -8.29
N THR A 82 -15.90 11.77 -8.25
CA THR A 82 -14.99 12.31 -9.26
C THR A 82 -15.12 11.55 -10.57
N LEU A 83 -15.20 10.22 -10.52
CA LEU A 83 -15.39 9.37 -11.69
C LEU A 83 -16.72 9.64 -12.40
N THR A 84 -17.80 9.92 -11.64
CA THR A 84 -19.09 10.26 -12.24
C THR A 84 -19.09 11.55 -13.06
N LYS A 85 -18.10 12.44 -12.88
CA LYS A 85 -17.96 13.65 -13.72
C LYS A 85 -17.32 13.39 -15.08
N LEU A 86 -16.80 12.17 -15.29
CA LEU A 86 -16.24 11.73 -16.57
C LEU A 86 -17.32 11.16 -17.50
N CYS A 87 -18.51 10.88 -16.95
CA CYS A 87 -19.71 10.47 -17.67
C CYS A 87 -20.58 11.70 -17.96
#